data_AF-A0AAE9N4N3-F1
#
_entry.id   AF-A0AAE9N4N3-F1
#
_cell.length_a   1.000
_cell.length_b   1.000
_cell.length_c   1.000
_cell.angle_alpha   90.00
_cell.angle_beta   90.00
_cell.angle_gamma   90.00
#
_symmetry.space_group_name_H-M   'P 1'
#
loop_
_entity.id
_entity.type
_entity.pdbx_description
1 polymer ?
#
loop_
_entity_poly.entity_id
_entity_poly.type
_entity_poly.pdbx_seq_one_letter_code
_entity_poly.pdbx_strand_id
1 'polypeptide(L)'
;MARKRILPIPLILLIPIVLLVVVIIAGIYRFSLSDDEIMAKFPQVHAQSNPIVAEVLGIQSRNPWTVQVPEQSAVTFLEQWDKAHGFLKGHYDAGATKGEVLVPIEFIAQRDINETPWIVAPVIVTTQGSGAFYYIGLFKFDAVPSRVVLLNSVFIGDRIKMSSLKWESDTQIFLSYLQHGENQAMAEQPNQLNSTTLKRVGNNLHMQQ
;
A
#
# COMPACT_ATOMS: atom_id res chain seq x y z
N MET A 1 79.68 -16.09 21.74
CA MET A 1 79.23 -15.37 22.95
C MET A 1 78.16 -14.37 22.56
N ALA A 2 76.90 -14.59 22.96
CA ALA A 2 75.77 -13.74 22.56
C ALA A 2 75.69 -12.50 23.46
N ARG A 3 75.77 -11.30 22.86
CA ARG A 3 75.76 -10.01 23.55
C ARG A 3 74.32 -9.67 23.99
N LYS A 4 73.98 -9.95 25.24
CA LYS A 4 72.67 -9.67 25.84
C LYS A 4 72.50 -8.14 25.98
N ARG A 5 71.88 -7.49 24.98
CA ARG A 5 71.50 -6.07 25.05
C ARG A 5 70.34 -5.94 26.04
N ILE A 6 70.66 -5.57 27.27
CA ILE A 6 69.67 -5.21 28.29
C ILE A 6 69.08 -3.87 27.84
N LEU A 7 67.81 -3.87 27.45
CA LEU A 7 67.09 -2.64 27.13
C LEU A 7 67.16 -1.73 28.37
N PRO A 8 67.54 -0.45 28.23
CA PRO A 8 67.62 0.44 29.37
C PRO A 8 66.22 0.51 30.01
N ILE A 9 66.16 0.30 31.33
CA ILE A 9 64.95 0.33 32.16
C ILE A 9 63.96 1.47 31.79
N PRO A 10 64.38 2.70 31.44
CA PRO A 10 63.46 3.75 30.97
C PRO A 10 62.69 3.41 29.68
N LEU A 11 63.26 2.59 28.79
CA LEU A 11 62.65 2.24 27.50
C LEU A 11 61.57 1.15 27.64
N ILE A 12 61.72 0.22 28.59
CA ILE A 12 60.70 -0.80 28.89
C ILE A 12 59.45 -0.16 29.51
N LEU A 13 59.61 0.88 30.33
CA LEU A 13 58.51 1.66 30.89
C LEU A 13 57.78 2.52 29.84
N LEU A 14 58.45 2.88 28.75
CA LEU A 14 57.88 3.72 27.69
C LEU A 14 56.91 2.95 26.78
N ILE A 15 57.18 1.66 26.51
CA ILE A 15 56.34 0.82 25.66
C ILE A 15 54.87 0.78 26.13
N PRO A 16 54.53 0.47 27.40
CA PRO A 16 53.14 0.41 27.83
C PRO A 16 52.46 1.79 27.81
N ILE A 17 53.21 2.88 28.04
CA ILE A 17 52.68 4.25 27.99
C ILE A 17 52.30 4.62 26.56
N VAL A 18 53.17 4.34 25.60
CA VAL A 18 52.87 4.59 24.17
C VAL A 18 51.67 3.75 23.73
N LEU A 19 51.60 2.49 24.15
CA LEU A 19 50.49 1.61 23.82
C LEU A 19 49.16 2.12 24.42
N LEU A 20 49.18 2.61 25.66
CA LEU A 20 48.04 3.25 26.31
C LEU A 20 47.57 4.48 25.53
N VAL A 21 48.49 5.36 25.11
CA VAL A 21 48.16 6.56 24.31
C VAL A 21 47.49 6.17 22.98
N VAL A 22 47.99 5.15 22.30
CA VAL A 22 47.38 4.65 21.05
C VAL A 22 45.95 4.14 21.29
N VAL A 23 45.72 3.39 22.37
CA VAL A 23 44.38 2.89 22.72
C VAL A 23 43.43 4.03 23.08
N ILE A 24 43.90 5.06 23.79
CA ILE A 24 43.11 6.24 24.12
C ILE A 24 42.72 7.01 22.84
N ILE A 25 43.66 7.23 21.92
CA ILE A 25 43.38 7.90 20.64
C ILE A 25 42.38 7.09 19.81
N ALA A 26 42.56 5.77 19.72
CA ALA A 26 41.62 4.89 19.02
C ALA A 26 40.23 4.87 19.66
N GLY A 27 40.17 4.93 21.00
CA GLY A 27 38.92 5.06 21.76
C GLY A 27 38.22 6.37 21.47
N ILE A 28 38.94 7.50 21.58
CA ILE A 28 38.41 8.83 21.27
C ILE A 28 37.89 8.88 19.83
N TYR A 29 38.66 8.38 18.85
CA TYR A 29 38.20 8.33 17.45
C TYR A 29 36.92 7.49 17.29
N ARG A 30 36.87 6.31 17.90
CA ARG A 30 35.68 5.44 17.85
C ARG A 30 34.46 6.05 18.56
N PHE A 31 34.67 6.78 19.66
CA PHE A 31 33.60 7.39 20.44
C PHE A 31 33.26 8.83 20.00
N SER A 32 34.09 9.47 19.15
CA SER A 32 33.83 10.79 18.58
C SER A 32 33.20 10.74 17.19
N LEU A 33 33.11 9.56 16.57
CA LEU A 33 32.22 9.33 15.42
C LEU A 33 30.80 9.56 15.92
N SER A 34 30.21 10.71 15.56
CA SER A 34 28.79 10.95 15.80
C SER A 34 27.97 9.98 14.96
N ASP A 35 26.79 9.62 15.45
CA ASP A 35 25.84 8.76 14.71
C ASP A 35 25.58 9.28 13.28
N ASP A 36 25.74 10.59 13.03
CA ASP A 36 25.64 11.24 11.72
C ASP A 36 26.65 10.70 10.68
N GLU A 37 27.91 10.47 11.06
CA GLU A 37 28.92 9.91 10.14
C GLU A 37 28.68 8.41 9.86
N ILE A 38 28.05 7.71 10.81
CA ILE A 38 27.60 6.33 10.64
C ILE A 38 26.39 6.28 9.69
N MET A 39 25.42 7.19 9.88
CA MET A 39 24.24 7.34 9.02
C MET A 39 24.57 7.79 7.59
N ALA A 40 25.66 8.54 7.39
CA ALA A 40 26.15 8.91 6.06
C ALA A 40 26.79 7.74 5.28
N LYS A 41 27.24 6.69 5.97
CA LYS A 41 27.90 5.52 5.36
C LYS A 41 26.94 4.39 4.98
N PHE A 42 25.72 4.42 5.49
CA PHE A 42 24.65 3.60 4.96
C PHE A 42 23.96 4.40 3.86
N PRO A 43 23.90 3.92 2.61
CA PRO A 43 23.00 4.54 1.65
C PRO A 43 21.64 4.56 2.31
N GLN A 44 21.06 5.74 2.47
CA GLN A 44 19.64 5.90 2.75
C GLN A 44 18.94 5.12 1.63
N VAL A 45 18.62 3.84 1.88
CA VAL A 45 17.67 3.11 1.06
C VAL A 45 16.39 3.87 1.32
N HIS A 46 16.17 4.92 0.54
CA HIS A 46 14.90 5.62 0.47
C HIS A 46 13.93 4.48 0.19
N ALA A 47 13.14 4.10 1.19
CA ALA A 47 12.24 2.97 1.07
C ALA A 47 11.41 3.25 -0.17
N GLN A 48 11.69 2.52 -1.25
CA GLN A 48 11.23 2.91 -2.57
C GLN A 48 9.71 2.83 -2.55
N SER A 49 9.08 3.98 -2.68
CA SER A 49 7.62 4.08 -2.67
C SER A 49 7.07 3.28 -3.85
N ASN A 50 5.97 2.56 -3.62
CA ASN A 50 5.28 1.83 -4.66
C ASN A 50 4.79 2.83 -5.71
N PRO A 51 5.25 2.72 -6.97
CA PRO A 51 5.00 3.76 -7.98
C PRO A 51 3.52 3.88 -8.34
N ILE A 52 2.76 2.78 -8.31
CA ILE A 52 1.32 2.80 -8.61
C ILE A 52 0.57 3.54 -7.51
N VAL A 53 0.84 3.22 -6.24
CA VAL A 53 0.19 3.90 -5.12
C VAL A 53 0.56 5.39 -5.08
N ALA A 54 1.83 5.71 -5.33
CA ALA A 54 2.28 7.10 -5.39
C ALA A 54 1.64 7.89 -6.53
N GLU A 55 1.58 7.32 -7.75
CA GLU A 55 1.04 8.02 -8.93
C GLU A 55 -0.49 8.11 -8.91
N VAL A 56 -1.19 7.08 -8.44
CA VAL A 56 -2.67 7.04 -8.46
C VAL A 56 -3.29 7.70 -7.24
N LEU A 57 -2.71 7.50 -6.06
CA LEU A 57 -3.29 7.98 -4.80
C LEU A 57 -2.53 9.16 -4.18
N GLY A 58 -1.35 9.51 -4.69
CA GLY A 58 -0.48 10.51 -4.05
C GLY A 58 0.06 10.07 -2.68
N ILE A 59 -0.04 8.78 -2.34
CA ILE A 59 0.35 8.24 -1.03
C ILE A 59 1.74 7.61 -1.12
N GLN A 60 2.62 7.97 -0.18
CA GLN A 60 3.92 7.32 -0.02
C GLN A 60 3.75 5.97 0.71
N SER A 61 3.54 4.91 -0.07
CA SER A 61 3.34 3.55 0.43
C SER A 61 4.52 2.67 0.05
N ARG A 62 5.10 1.92 0.98
CA ARG A 62 6.18 0.96 0.65
C ARG A 62 5.66 -0.28 -0.04
N ASN A 63 4.42 -0.68 0.27
CA ASN A 63 3.83 -1.90 -0.25
C ASN A 63 2.77 -1.61 -1.32
N PRO A 64 2.45 -2.60 -2.17
CA PRO A 64 1.35 -2.51 -3.12
C PRO A 64 -0.01 -2.29 -2.44
N TRP A 65 -0.95 -1.74 -3.21
CA TRP A 65 -2.35 -1.69 -2.81
C TRP A 65 -2.90 -3.12 -2.73
N THR A 66 -3.29 -3.52 -1.52
CA THR A 66 -3.76 -4.87 -1.21
C THR A 66 -5.29 -4.95 -1.24
N VAL A 67 -5.81 -5.94 -1.97
CA VAL A 67 -7.24 -6.24 -2.06
C VAL A 67 -7.48 -7.66 -1.58
N GLN A 68 -8.26 -7.82 -0.51
CA GLN A 68 -8.91 -9.10 -0.22
C GLN A 68 -10.04 -9.26 -1.24
N VAL A 69 -9.99 -10.29 -2.07
CA VAL A 69 -10.97 -10.47 -3.15
C VAL A 69 -12.34 -10.74 -2.52
N PRO A 70 -13.35 -9.88 -2.74
CA PRO A 70 -14.69 -10.07 -2.16
C PRO A 70 -15.26 -11.45 -2.45
N GLU A 71 -15.87 -12.08 -1.45
CA GLU A 71 -16.50 -13.41 -1.54
C GLU A 71 -15.55 -14.56 -1.95
N GLN A 72 -14.25 -14.30 -2.08
CA GLN A 72 -13.23 -15.29 -2.39
C GLN A 72 -12.23 -15.38 -1.24
N SER A 73 -11.69 -16.57 -1.01
CA SER A 73 -10.62 -16.79 -0.03
C SER A 73 -9.24 -16.49 -0.63
N ALA A 74 -9.08 -15.33 -1.29
CA ALA A 74 -7.85 -14.93 -1.97
C ALA A 74 -7.50 -13.46 -1.72
N VAL A 75 -6.21 -13.14 -1.81
CA VAL A 75 -5.66 -11.79 -1.74
C VAL A 75 -4.91 -11.51 -3.04
N THR A 76 -5.06 -10.30 -3.56
CA THR A 76 -4.29 -9.82 -4.71
C THR A 76 -3.70 -8.45 -4.43
N PHE A 77 -2.63 -8.12 -5.15
CA PHE A 77 -2.02 -6.81 -5.19
C PHE A 77 -2.35 -6.14 -6.53
N LEU A 78 -2.63 -4.83 -6.51
CA LEU A 78 -2.82 -4.05 -7.74
C LEU A 78 -1.45 -3.62 -8.29
N GLU A 79 -0.79 -4.54 -8.99
CA GLU A 79 0.60 -4.39 -9.45
C GLU A 79 0.70 -4.00 -10.93
N GLN A 80 -0.41 -4.05 -11.67
CA GLN A 80 -0.45 -3.68 -13.06
C GLN A 80 -1.35 -2.46 -13.25
N TRP A 81 -0.93 -1.57 -14.15
CA TRP A 81 -1.73 -0.42 -14.55
C TRP A 81 -1.90 -0.40 -16.07
N ASP A 82 -3.13 -0.65 -16.49
CA ASP A 82 -3.59 -0.45 -17.85
C ASP A 82 -3.95 1.03 -18.04
N LYS A 83 -2.93 1.83 -18.40
CA LYS A 83 -3.09 3.28 -18.64
C LYS A 83 -4.01 3.59 -19.81
N ALA A 84 -4.13 2.68 -20.78
CA ALA A 84 -4.96 2.90 -21.97
C ALA A 84 -6.46 2.86 -21.63
N HIS A 85 -6.85 1.95 -20.74
CA HIS A 85 -8.24 1.77 -20.34
C HIS A 85 -8.57 2.35 -18.95
N GLY A 86 -7.56 2.82 -18.20
CA GLY A 86 -7.75 3.44 -16.89
C GLY A 86 -8.01 2.45 -15.76
N PHE A 87 -7.42 1.26 -15.81
CA PHE A 87 -7.61 0.23 -14.77
C PHE A 87 -6.31 -0.11 -14.05
N LEU A 88 -6.37 -0.21 -12.73
CA LEU A 88 -5.42 -1.01 -11.96
C LEU A 88 -5.87 -2.47 -11.95
N LYS A 89 -4.93 -3.40 -12.07
CA LYS A 89 -5.21 -4.84 -12.16
C LYS A 89 -4.39 -5.63 -11.14
N GLY A 90 -5.03 -6.63 -10.57
CA GLY A 90 -4.41 -7.68 -9.76
C GLY A 90 -4.97 -9.04 -10.15
N HIS A 91 -4.12 -10.06 -10.16
CA HIS A 91 -4.53 -11.43 -10.49
C HIS A 91 -4.71 -12.23 -9.19
N TYR A 92 -5.73 -13.06 -9.13
CA TYR A 92 -5.96 -13.94 -7.97
C TYR A 92 -6.19 -15.39 -8.39
N ASP A 93 -5.82 -16.29 -7.48
CA ASP A 93 -6.05 -17.72 -7.55
C ASP A 93 -6.57 -18.20 -6.20
N ALA A 94 -7.85 -18.56 -6.13
CA ALA A 94 -8.53 -19.09 -4.95
C ALA A 94 -8.64 -20.63 -4.99
N GLY A 95 -7.83 -21.30 -5.82
CA GLY A 95 -7.85 -22.74 -6.04
C GLY A 95 -8.97 -23.18 -6.99
N ALA A 96 -10.23 -23.00 -6.59
CA ALA A 96 -11.39 -23.37 -7.42
C ALA A 96 -11.71 -22.32 -8.50
N THR A 97 -11.40 -21.07 -8.23
CA THR A 97 -11.65 -19.92 -9.11
C THR A 97 -10.37 -19.11 -9.29
N LYS A 98 -10.15 -18.62 -10.51
CA LYS A 98 -9.09 -17.65 -10.81
C LYS A 98 -9.69 -16.50 -11.58
N GLY A 99 -9.03 -15.35 -11.55
CA GLY A 99 -9.48 -14.19 -12.30
C GLY A 99 -8.66 -12.97 -11.98
N GLU A 100 -9.26 -11.82 -12.25
CA GLU A 100 -8.64 -10.52 -12.02
C GLU A 100 -9.52 -9.66 -11.11
N VAL A 101 -8.87 -8.78 -10.38
CA VAL A 101 -9.48 -7.62 -9.74
C VAL A 101 -9.11 -6.40 -10.54
N LEU A 102 -10.10 -5.62 -10.95
CA LEU A 102 -9.93 -4.37 -11.68
C LEU A 102 -10.44 -3.20 -10.82
N VAL A 103 -9.66 -2.12 -10.76
CA VAL A 103 -10.07 -0.86 -10.11
C VAL A 103 -9.99 0.26 -11.14
N PRO A 104 -11.14 0.82 -11.60
CA PRO A 104 -11.15 1.94 -12.51
C PRO A 104 -10.70 3.22 -11.80
N ILE A 105 -9.63 3.85 -12.29
CA ILE A 105 -9.01 5.00 -11.63
C ILE A 105 -9.91 6.23 -11.61
N GLU A 106 -10.78 6.38 -12.61
CA GLU A 106 -11.72 7.51 -12.74
C GLU A 106 -12.67 7.65 -11.55
N PHE A 107 -13.02 6.53 -10.91
CA PHE A 107 -13.99 6.49 -9.82
C PHE A 107 -13.34 6.35 -8.45
N ILE A 108 -12.02 6.55 -8.34
CA ILE A 108 -11.34 6.57 -7.05
C ILE A 108 -11.68 7.89 -6.34
N ALA A 109 -12.23 7.79 -5.14
CA ALA A 109 -12.54 8.93 -4.29
C ALA A 109 -11.73 8.86 -2.99
N GLN A 110 -10.91 9.88 -2.73
CA GLN A 110 -10.08 9.96 -1.53
C GLN A 110 -10.63 10.99 -0.54
N ARG A 111 -10.41 10.76 0.75
CA ARG A 111 -10.70 11.70 1.83
C ARG A 111 -9.79 11.45 3.02
N ASP A 112 -9.19 12.51 3.54
CA ASP A 112 -8.44 12.42 4.80
C ASP A 112 -9.39 12.53 5.99
N ILE A 113 -9.33 11.55 6.88
CA ILE A 113 -10.14 11.50 8.11
C ILE A 113 -9.19 11.25 9.26
N ASN A 114 -9.08 12.20 10.18
CA ASN A 114 -8.11 12.18 11.27
C ASN A 114 -6.68 11.95 10.76
N GLU A 115 -6.25 12.74 9.76
CA GLU A 115 -4.90 12.70 9.15
C GLU A 115 -4.55 11.36 8.48
N THR A 116 -5.52 10.45 8.35
CA THR A 116 -5.35 9.16 7.68
C THR A 116 -6.06 9.20 6.32
N PRO A 117 -5.37 8.86 5.22
CA PRO A 117 -6.02 8.72 3.92
C PRO A 117 -7.01 7.55 3.89
N TRP A 118 -8.26 7.85 3.57
CA TRP A 118 -9.29 6.88 3.23
C TRP A 118 -9.59 6.94 1.74
N ILE A 119 -9.85 5.78 1.16
CA ILE A 119 -10.11 5.65 -0.27
C ILE A 119 -11.36 4.81 -0.43
N VAL A 120 -12.25 5.25 -1.31
CA VAL A 120 -13.38 4.46 -1.76
C VAL A 120 -13.26 4.32 -3.27
N ALA A 121 -13.32 3.09 -3.77
CA ALA A 121 -13.11 2.79 -5.17
C ALA A 121 -13.94 1.57 -5.59
N PRO A 122 -14.36 1.48 -6.86
CA PRO A 122 -14.95 0.26 -7.38
C PRO A 122 -13.93 -0.87 -7.42
N VAL A 123 -14.36 -2.07 -7.06
CA VAL A 123 -13.60 -3.31 -7.12
C VAL A 123 -14.40 -4.26 -8.00
N ILE A 124 -13.89 -4.50 -9.21
CA ILE A 124 -14.52 -5.38 -10.19
C ILE A 124 -13.82 -6.73 -10.10
N VAL A 125 -14.54 -7.77 -9.74
CA VAL A 125 -14.01 -9.14 -9.64
C VAL A 125 -14.47 -9.92 -10.87
N THR A 126 -13.51 -10.36 -11.67
CA THR A 126 -13.75 -11.27 -12.79
C THR A 126 -13.43 -12.70 -12.37
N THR A 127 -13.98 -13.67 -13.09
CA THR A 127 -13.68 -15.10 -12.92
C THR A 127 -13.27 -15.68 -14.27
N GLN A 128 -12.94 -16.98 -14.33
CA GLN A 128 -12.68 -17.68 -15.59
C GLN A 128 -13.91 -17.73 -16.53
N GLY A 129 -15.11 -17.42 -16.03
CA GLY A 129 -16.32 -17.25 -16.83
C GLY A 129 -16.45 -15.85 -17.43
N SER A 130 -17.66 -15.49 -17.86
CA SER A 130 -17.96 -14.16 -18.41
C SER A 130 -18.47 -13.16 -17.36
N GLY A 131 -18.61 -13.57 -16.11
CA GLY A 131 -19.16 -12.73 -15.04
C GLY A 131 -18.19 -11.64 -14.58
N ALA A 132 -18.73 -10.46 -14.26
CA ALA A 132 -17.97 -9.35 -13.69
C ALA A 132 -18.80 -8.72 -12.57
N PHE A 133 -18.38 -8.97 -11.33
CA PHE A 133 -19.10 -8.57 -10.13
C PHE A 133 -18.53 -7.26 -9.59
N TYR A 134 -19.39 -6.26 -9.40
CA TYR A 134 -18.99 -4.93 -9.00
C TYR A 134 -19.27 -4.73 -7.51
N TYR A 135 -18.22 -4.33 -6.80
CA TYR A 135 -18.27 -3.94 -5.40
C TYR A 135 -17.78 -2.51 -5.24
N ILE A 136 -18.21 -1.83 -4.19
CA ILE A 136 -17.51 -0.64 -3.69
C ILE A 136 -16.66 -1.05 -2.51
N GLY A 137 -15.34 -0.88 -2.64
CA GLY A 137 -14.38 -1.13 -1.58
C GLY A 137 -14.11 0.13 -0.75
N LEU A 138 -14.07 -0.04 0.57
CA LEU A 138 -13.55 0.92 1.53
C LEU A 138 -12.13 0.52 1.89
N PHE A 139 -11.20 1.43 1.64
CA PHE A 139 -9.79 1.25 1.89
C PHE A 139 -9.27 2.30 2.86
N LYS A 140 -8.18 1.96 3.54
CA LYS A 140 -7.46 2.87 4.41
C LYS A 140 -5.97 2.68 4.21
N PHE A 141 -5.23 3.78 4.27
CA PHE A 141 -3.79 3.70 4.40
C PHE A 141 -3.40 3.30 5.82
N ASP A 142 -2.60 2.26 5.93
CA ASP A 142 -2.00 1.78 7.17
C ASP A 142 -0.53 2.15 7.18
N ALA A 143 -0.12 3.04 8.09
CA ALA A 143 1.25 3.55 8.17
C ALA A 143 2.26 2.45 8.55
N VAL A 144 1.82 1.42 9.28
CA VAL A 144 2.64 0.27 9.68
C VAL A 144 1.82 -1.00 9.40
N PRO A 145 1.94 -1.58 8.19
CA PRO A 145 3.21 -1.76 7.48
C PRO A 145 3.49 -0.81 6.30
N SER A 146 2.79 0.32 6.13
CA SER A 146 2.88 1.22 4.96
C SER A 146 2.25 0.59 3.72
N ARG A 147 0.93 0.45 3.74
CA ARG A 147 0.12 -0.12 2.66
C ARG A 147 -1.28 0.47 2.60
N VAL A 148 -1.91 0.44 1.43
CA VAL A 148 -3.36 0.65 1.29
C VAL A 148 -4.05 -0.71 1.31
N VAL A 149 -5.03 -0.89 2.20
CA VAL A 149 -5.68 -2.19 2.42
C VAL A 149 -7.20 -2.07 2.36
N LEU A 150 -7.85 -3.06 1.75
CA LEU A 150 -9.31 -3.19 1.79
C LEU A 150 -9.76 -3.52 3.21
N LEU A 151 -10.67 -2.72 3.76
CA LEU A 151 -11.28 -2.94 5.07
C LEU A 151 -12.64 -3.62 4.95
N ASN A 152 -13.44 -3.19 3.99
CA ASN A 152 -14.76 -3.72 3.75
C ASN A 152 -15.20 -3.45 2.31
N SER A 153 -16.18 -4.21 1.82
CA SER A 153 -16.75 -4.02 0.49
C SER A 153 -18.25 -4.31 0.48
N VAL A 154 -18.98 -3.62 -0.38
CA VAL A 154 -20.42 -3.84 -0.58
C VAL A 154 -20.67 -4.23 -2.03
N PHE A 155 -21.40 -5.32 -2.26
CA PHE A 155 -21.82 -5.74 -3.59
C PHE A 155 -22.85 -4.76 -4.16
N ILE A 156 -22.65 -4.34 -5.41
CA ILE A 156 -23.55 -3.41 -6.10
C ILE A 156 -24.35 -4.11 -7.20
N GLY A 157 -23.70 -4.99 -7.98
CA GLY A 157 -24.38 -5.69 -9.06
C GLY A 157 -23.44 -6.41 -10.01
N ASP A 158 -24.04 -7.09 -10.98
CA ASP A 158 -23.35 -7.75 -12.10
C ASP A 158 -23.36 -6.82 -13.32
N ARG A 159 -22.20 -6.61 -13.95
CA ARG A 159 -22.00 -5.80 -15.17
C ARG A 159 -22.69 -4.42 -15.15
N ILE A 160 -22.55 -3.68 -14.06
CA ILE A 160 -23.04 -2.30 -13.97
C ILE A 160 -22.13 -1.33 -14.73
N LYS A 161 -22.65 -0.13 -15.03
CA LYS A 161 -21.84 1.00 -15.50
C LYS A 161 -21.82 2.09 -14.45
N MET A 162 -20.65 2.33 -13.86
CA MET A 162 -20.44 3.39 -12.87
C MET A 162 -20.66 4.77 -13.50
N SER A 163 -21.32 5.65 -12.75
CA SER A 163 -21.58 7.03 -13.17
C SER A 163 -20.93 8.05 -12.23
N SER A 164 -20.97 7.81 -10.92
CA SER A 164 -20.32 8.69 -9.94
C SER A 164 -20.01 7.94 -8.64
N LEU A 165 -18.89 8.26 -8.02
CA LEU A 165 -18.51 7.83 -6.68
C LEU A 165 -17.78 8.98 -5.99
N LYS A 166 -18.31 9.47 -4.87
CA LYS A 166 -17.74 10.62 -4.16
C LYS A 166 -18.08 10.62 -2.68
N TRP A 167 -17.17 11.17 -1.88
CA TRP A 167 -17.45 11.46 -0.48
C TRP A 167 -18.33 12.69 -0.34
N GLU A 168 -19.46 12.57 0.36
CA GLU A 168 -20.31 13.69 0.75
C GLU A 168 -19.92 14.21 2.15
N SER A 169 -19.47 13.32 3.03
CA SER A 169 -18.93 13.63 4.35
C SER A 169 -17.94 12.57 4.79
N ASP A 170 -17.37 12.69 5.99
CA ASP A 170 -16.48 11.66 6.57
C ASP A 170 -17.16 10.29 6.75
N THR A 171 -18.50 10.24 6.68
CA THR A 171 -19.29 9.03 6.92
C THR A 171 -20.21 8.66 5.77
N GLN A 172 -20.42 9.53 4.78
CA GLN A 172 -21.35 9.29 3.69
C GLN A 172 -20.64 9.37 2.34
N ILE A 173 -20.91 8.38 1.51
CA ILE A 173 -20.40 8.26 0.16
C ILE A 173 -21.59 8.13 -0.78
N PHE A 174 -21.67 9.03 -1.75
CA PHE A 174 -22.66 8.97 -2.80
C PHE A 174 -22.17 8.06 -3.92
N LEU A 175 -23.06 7.19 -4.40
CA LEU A 175 -22.84 6.28 -5.52
C LEU A 175 -23.99 6.44 -6.52
N SER A 176 -23.66 6.59 -7.80
CA SER A 176 -24.62 6.44 -8.90
C SER A 176 -24.06 5.54 -10.00
N TYR A 177 -24.94 4.72 -10.59
CA TYR A 177 -24.60 3.72 -11.59
C TYR A 177 -25.81 3.35 -12.44
N LEU A 178 -25.57 2.79 -13.61
CA LEU A 178 -26.57 2.17 -14.45
C LEU A 178 -26.50 0.65 -14.24
N GLN A 179 -27.66 0.02 -14.09
CA GLN A 179 -27.81 -1.44 -14.08
C GLN A 179 -28.79 -1.90 -15.17
N HIS A 180 -28.81 -3.20 -15.44
CA HIS A 180 -29.79 -3.80 -16.33
C HIS A 180 -31.17 -3.85 -15.66
N GLY A 181 -32.21 -3.43 -16.38
CA GLY A 181 -33.58 -3.60 -15.92
C GLY A 181 -34.06 -5.06 -16.01
N GLU A 182 -35.19 -5.38 -15.38
CA GLU A 182 -35.71 -6.76 -15.29
C GLU A 182 -35.88 -7.45 -16.65
N ASN A 183 -36.24 -6.69 -17.68
CA ASN A 183 -36.46 -7.21 -19.04
C ASN A 183 -35.31 -6.90 -20.01
N GLN A 184 -34.16 -6.43 -19.50
CA GLN A 184 -33.03 -6.07 -20.33
C GLN A 184 -32.05 -7.24 -20.48
N ALA A 185 -31.58 -7.49 -21.70
CA ALA A 185 -30.55 -8.49 -21.94
C ALA A 185 -29.17 -8.06 -21.40
N MET A 186 -28.44 -8.98 -20.76
CA MET A 186 -27.08 -8.74 -20.23
C MET A 186 -26.01 -8.47 -21.32
N ALA A 187 -26.38 -8.61 -22.60
CA ALA A 187 -25.54 -8.26 -23.74
C ALA A 187 -25.65 -6.76 -24.12
N GLU A 188 -26.73 -6.10 -23.69
CA GLU A 188 -26.93 -4.67 -23.91
C GLU A 188 -26.21 -3.84 -22.84
N GLN A 189 -26.03 -2.54 -23.11
CA GLN A 189 -25.52 -1.61 -22.11
C GLN A 189 -26.60 -1.31 -21.07
N PRO A 190 -26.28 -1.35 -19.76
CA PRO A 190 -27.26 -1.07 -18.72
C PRO A 190 -27.83 0.34 -18.87
N ASN A 191 -29.14 0.48 -18.69
CA ASN A 191 -29.85 1.75 -18.93
C ASN A 191 -30.69 2.25 -17.74
N GLN A 192 -30.81 1.47 -16.66
CA GLN A 192 -31.57 1.86 -15.49
C GLN A 192 -30.67 2.59 -14.49
N LEU A 193 -30.87 3.90 -14.34
CA LEU A 193 -30.12 4.72 -13.39
C LEU A 193 -30.55 4.42 -11.96
N ASN A 194 -29.56 4.14 -11.11
CA ASN A 194 -29.72 3.98 -9.68
C ASN A 194 -28.73 4.90 -8.94
N SER A 195 -29.14 5.30 -7.76
CA SER A 195 -28.28 6.00 -6.82
C SER A 195 -28.53 5.52 -5.40
N THR A 196 -27.49 5.50 -4.59
CA THR A 196 -27.55 5.13 -3.18
C THR A 196 -26.52 5.91 -2.39
N THR A 197 -26.69 5.93 -1.08
CA THR A 197 -25.67 6.43 -0.15
C THR A 197 -25.10 5.25 0.63
N LEU A 198 -23.78 5.12 0.60
CA LEU A 198 -23.04 4.20 1.43
C LEU A 198 -22.61 4.93 2.71
N LYS A 199 -22.80 4.29 3.86
CA LYS A 199 -22.42 4.82 5.17
C LYS A 199 -21.20 4.09 5.70
N ARG A 200 -20.13 4.83 5.97
CA ARG A 200 -18.95 4.35 6.69
C ARG A 200 -19.20 4.41 8.19
N VAL A 201 -18.99 3.30 8.88
CA VAL A 201 -19.01 3.20 10.36
C VAL A 201 -17.73 2.51 10.82
N GLY A 202 -16.77 3.30 11.29
CA GLY A 202 -15.43 2.78 11.60
C GLY A 202 -14.74 2.25 10.34
N ASN A 203 -14.42 0.96 10.35
CA ASN A 203 -13.81 0.23 9.22
C ASN A 203 -14.86 -0.47 8.33
N ASN A 204 -16.15 -0.33 8.62
CA ASN A 204 -17.23 -0.99 7.86
C ASN A 204 -17.88 -0.01 6.89
N LEU A 205 -18.42 -0.57 5.80
CA LEU A 205 -19.21 0.13 4.79
C LEU A 205 -20.59 -0.53 4.70
N HIS A 206 -21.65 0.27 4.74
CA HIS A 206 -23.02 -0.21 4.68
C HIS A 206 -23.78 0.51 3.59
N MET A 207 -24.58 -0.22 2.80
CA MET A 207 -25.55 0.40 1.90
C MET A 207 -26.75 0.86 2.72
N GLN A 208 -27.17 2.12 2.57
CA GLN A 208 -28.45 2.55 3.12
C GLN A 208 -29.56 2.04 2.19
N GLN A 209 -30.37 1.11 2.72
CA GLN A 209 -31.62 0.67 2.11
C GLN A 209 -32.71 1.72 2.32
#